data_AF-A0A6J4SX04-F1
#
_entry.id   AF-A0A6J4SX04-F1
#
_cell.length_a   1.000
_cell.length_b   1.000
_cell.length_c   1.000
_cell.angle_alpha   90.00
_cell.angle_beta   90.00
_cell.angle_gamma   90.00
#
_symmetry.space_group_name_H-M   'P 1'
#
loop_
_entity.id
_entity.type
_entity.pdbx_description
1 polymer ?
#
loop_
_entity_poly.entity_id
_entity_poly.type
_entity_poly.pdbx_seq_one_letter_code
_entity_poly.pdbx_strand_id
1 'polypeptide(L)'
;MSDVEREITVPAGPDEVWEALTDEELREAWLHDPAEPREITHEEADDEERSLRFRWARPGEDATEVRFTVEAVPDGTRVVVVESAPSRVAWGPMLGAMAARVPAFA
;
A
#
# COMPACT_ATOMS: atom_id res chain seq x y z
N MET A 1 -3.67 10.46 -11.50
CA MET A 1 -3.52 9.19 -10.77
C MET A 1 -4.92 8.69 -10.55
N SER A 2 -5.19 7.43 -10.88
CA SER A 2 -6.45 6.80 -10.51
C SER A 2 -6.16 5.99 -9.26
N ASP A 3 -6.66 6.49 -8.14
CA ASP A 3 -6.63 5.82 -6.85
C ASP A 3 -7.98 5.16 -6.65
N VAL A 4 -7.97 3.91 -6.22
CA VAL A 4 -9.18 3.16 -5.87
C VAL A 4 -9.16 2.90 -4.38
N GLU A 5 -10.15 3.44 -3.68
CA GLU A 5 -10.32 3.27 -2.24
C GLU A 5 -11.48 2.31 -1.96
N ARG A 6 -11.27 1.41 -0.99
CA ARG A 6 -12.32 0.55 -0.44
C ARG A 6 -12.20 0.48 1.07
N GLU A 7 -13.33 0.28 1.73
CA GLU A 7 -13.43 0.19 3.18
C GLU A 7 -14.29 -1.00 3.58
N ILE A 8 -13.91 -1.68 4.65
CA ILE A 8 -14.70 -2.74 5.29
C ILE A 8 -14.51 -2.72 6.81
N THR A 9 -15.54 -3.15 7.55
CA THR A 9 -15.41 -3.46 8.98
C THR A 9 -15.30 -4.97 9.16
N VAL A 10 -14.22 -5.41 9.80
CA VAL A 10 -13.96 -6.80 10.15
C VAL A 10 -14.37 -7.02 11.61
N PRO A 11 -15.18 -8.05 11.93
CA PRO A 11 -15.63 -8.34 13.29
C PRO A 11 -14.54 -9.05 14.11
N ALA A 12 -13.34 -8.48 14.17
CA ALA A 12 -12.17 -8.97 14.87
C ALA A 12 -11.40 -7.81 15.53
N GLY A 13 -10.51 -8.14 16.46
CA GLY A 13 -9.68 -7.14 17.14
C GLY A 13 -8.63 -6.51 16.21
N PRO A 14 -8.17 -5.28 16.47
CA PRO A 14 -7.21 -4.59 15.60
C PRO A 14 -5.87 -5.32 15.51
N ASP A 15 -5.42 -5.98 16.57
CA ASP A 15 -4.18 -6.78 16.56
C ASP A 15 -4.30 -8.02 15.67
N GLU A 16 -5.42 -8.73 15.74
CA GLU A 16 -5.70 -9.91 14.91
C GLU A 16 -5.81 -9.54 13.43
N VAL A 17 -6.50 -8.43 13.12
CA VAL A 17 -6.59 -7.92 11.75
C VAL A 17 -5.22 -7.43 11.25
N TRP A 18 -4.43 -6.80 12.10
CA TRP A 18 -3.08 -6.38 11.75
C TRP A 18 -2.17 -7.57 11.47
N GLU A 19 -2.19 -8.60 12.30
CA GLU A 19 -1.46 -9.85 12.10
C GLU A 19 -1.85 -10.52 10.79
N ALA A 20 -3.15 -10.57 10.45
CA ALA A 20 -3.63 -11.12 9.18
C ALA A 20 -3.17 -10.34 7.92
N LEU A 21 -2.67 -9.11 8.09
CA LEU A 21 -2.10 -8.28 7.02
C LEU A 21 -0.57 -8.36 6.97
N THR A 22 0.10 -8.47 8.11
CA THR A 22 1.57 -8.38 8.21
C THR A 22 2.26 -9.73 8.31
N ASP A 23 1.60 -10.76 8.82
CA ASP A 23 2.10 -12.13 8.77
C ASP A 23 1.97 -12.68 7.34
N GLU A 24 3.08 -13.16 6.78
CA GLU A 24 3.15 -13.62 5.38
C GLU A 24 2.24 -14.83 5.13
N GLU A 25 2.24 -15.82 6.04
CA GLU A 25 1.46 -17.05 5.88
C GLU A 25 -0.04 -16.74 5.95
N LEU A 26 -0.45 -15.92 6.92
CA LEU A 26 -1.85 -15.49 7.07
C LEU A 26 -2.30 -14.62 5.90
N ARG A 27 -1.45 -13.70 5.44
CA ARG A 27 -1.77 -12.83 4.30
C ARG A 27 -1.91 -13.64 3.01
N GLU A 28 -0.98 -14.55 2.74
CA GLU A 28 -1.04 -15.40 1.54
C GLU A 28 -2.33 -16.23 1.50
N ALA A 29 -2.82 -16.70 2.65
CA ALA A 29 -4.01 -17.54 2.73
C ALA A 29 -5.28 -16.89 2.14
N TRP A 30 -5.39 -15.55 2.12
CA TRP A 30 -6.55 -14.85 1.57
C TRP A 30 -6.22 -13.91 0.41
N LEU A 31 -4.99 -13.40 0.31
CA LEU A 31 -4.59 -12.45 -0.75
C LEU A 31 -4.13 -13.17 -2.02
N HIS A 32 -3.62 -14.40 -1.91
CA HIS A 32 -3.14 -15.16 -3.06
C HIS A 32 -4.31 -15.72 -3.89
N ASP A 33 -4.34 -15.36 -5.17
CA ASP A 33 -5.20 -16.00 -6.17
C ASP A 33 -4.33 -16.79 -7.16
N PRO A 34 -4.39 -18.14 -7.17
CA PRO A 34 -3.57 -18.95 -8.07
C PRO A 34 -3.97 -18.80 -9.55
N ALA A 35 -5.19 -18.33 -9.85
CA ALA A 35 -5.62 -18.04 -11.21
C ALA A 35 -5.09 -16.69 -11.72
N GLU A 36 -4.78 -15.76 -10.82
CA GLU A 36 -4.26 -14.43 -11.12
C GLU A 36 -3.08 -14.07 -10.21
N PRO A 37 -1.90 -14.72 -10.40
CA PRO A 37 -0.77 -14.54 -9.50
C PRO A 37 -0.26 -13.10 -9.53
N ARG A 38 -0.01 -12.55 -8.33
CA ARG A 38 0.62 -11.25 -8.13
C ARG A 38 1.87 -11.42 -7.26
N GLU A 39 2.93 -10.74 -7.61
CA GLU A 39 4.17 -10.69 -6.83
C GLU A 39 4.16 -9.43 -5.96
N ILE A 40 4.47 -9.58 -4.67
CA ILE A 40 4.58 -8.48 -3.71
C ILE A 40 6.04 -8.05 -3.62
N THR A 41 6.29 -6.74 -3.64
CA THR A 41 7.61 -6.13 -3.52
C THR A 41 7.52 -4.83 -2.71
N HIS A 42 8.65 -4.31 -2.22
CA HIS A 42 8.70 -3.04 -1.49
C HIS A 42 7.70 -2.95 -0.33
N GLU A 43 7.68 -3.99 0.50
CA GLU A 43 6.83 -4.04 1.69
C GLU A 43 7.38 -3.18 2.82
N GLU A 44 6.51 -2.37 3.39
CA GLU A 44 6.77 -1.43 4.48
C GLU A 44 5.58 -1.49 5.45
N ALA A 45 5.81 -1.96 6.67
CA ALA A 45 4.82 -1.98 7.75
C ALA A 45 5.19 -0.94 8.82
N ASP A 46 4.20 -0.15 9.22
CA ASP A 46 4.29 0.79 10.35
C ASP A 46 3.30 0.36 11.44
N ASP A 47 3.83 -0.23 12.51
CA ASP A 47 3.03 -0.72 13.65
C ASP A 47 2.41 0.43 14.47
N GLU A 48 3.06 1.60 14.52
CA GLU A 48 2.58 2.75 15.28
C GLU A 48 1.37 3.40 14.57
N GLU A 49 1.48 3.58 13.25
CA GLU A 49 0.41 4.12 12.40
C GLU A 49 -0.60 3.06 11.96
N ARG A 50 -0.35 1.77 12.24
CA ARG A 50 -1.15 0.62 11.77
C ARG A 50 -1.41 0.68 10.26
N SER A 51 -0.32 0.90 9.52
CA SER A 51 -0.32 1.09 8.08
C SER A 51 0.64 0.12 7.40
N LEU A 52 0.12 -0.69 6.48
CA LEU A 52 0.93 -1.60 5.66
C LEU A 52 0.91 -1.09 4.22
N ARG A 53 2.08 -0.95 3.61
CA ARG A 53 2.24 -0.55 2.22
C ARG A 53 3.09 -1.56 1.48
N PHE A 54 2.68 -1.94 0.29
CA PHE A 54 3.52 -2.72 -0.61
C PHE A 54 3.19 -2.38 -2.06
N ARG A 55 4.03 -2.87 -2.97
CA ARG A 55 3.75 -2.86 -4.40
C ARG A 55 3.42 -4.26 -4.86
N TRP A 56 2.49 -4.37 -5.80
CA TRP A 56 2.20 -5.65 -6.42
C TRP A 56 2.01 -5.54 -7.93
N ALA A 57 2.31 -6.62 -8.65
CA ALA A 57 2.10 -6.70 -10.09
C ALA A 57 1.80 -8.12 -10.51
N ARG A 58 1.03 -8.27 -11.59
CA ARG A 58 1.04 -9.51 -12.36
C ARG A 58 2.29 -9.59 -13.23
N PRO A 59 2.72 -10.79 -13.64
CA PRO A 59 3.86 -10.93 -14.55
C PRO A 59 3.69 -10.09 -15.83
N GLY A 60 4.61 -9.16 -16.06
CA GLY A 60 4.62 -8.29 -17.24
C GLY A 60 3.74 -7.04 -17.15
N GLU A 61 3.11 -6.77 -16.01
CA GLU A 61 2.36 -5.53 -15.76
C GLU A 61 3.16 -4.53 -14.91
N ASP A 62 2.81 -3.25 -15.00
CA ASP A 62 3.36 -2.22 -14.12
C ASP A 62 2.82 -2.40 -12.69
N ALA A 63 3.70 -2.39 -11.69
CA ALA A 63 3.28 -2.54 -10.31
C ALA A 63 2.45 -1.33 -9.83
N THR A 64 1.32 -1.61 -9.19
CA THR A 64 0.54 -0.62 -8.41
C THR A 64 0.99 -0.65 -6.96
N GLU A 65 0.72 0.44 -6.24
CA GLU A 65 0.96 0.52 -4.80
C GLU A 65 -0.33 0.25 -4.06
N VAL A 66 -0.28 -0.60 -3.04
CA VAL A 66 -1.39 -0.91 -2.14
C VAL A 66 -1.02 -0.41 -0.76
N ARG A 67 -1.93 0.32 -0.12
CA ARG A 67 -1.83 0.72 1.30
C ARG A 67 -3.06 0.25 2.05
N PHE A 68 -2.85 -0.49 3.12
CA PHE A 68 -3.84 -0.81 4.14
C PHE A 68 -3.67 0.11 5.34
N THR A 69 -4.78 0.55 5.94
CA THR A 69 -4.80 1.24 7.24
C THR A 69 -5.84 0.60 8.13
N VAL A 70 -5.48 0.35 9.39
CA VAL A 70 -6.30 -0.38 10.36
C VAL A 70 -6.67 0.54 11.51
N GLU A 71 -7.97 0.66 11.81
CA GLU A 71 -8.48 1.48 12.91
C GLU A 71 -9.50 0.69 13.74
N ALA A 72 -9.36 0.70 15.07
CA ALA A 72 -10.36 0.13 15.96
C ALA A 72 -11.64 0.96 15.94
N VAL A 73 -12.79 0.30 15.79
CA VAL A 73 -14.13 0.92 15.80
C VAL A 73 -15.06 0.15 16.75
N PRO A 74 -16.21 0.71 17.18
CA PRO A 74 -17.08 0.03 18.14
C PRO A 74 -17.52 -1.39 17.73
N ASP A 75 -17.69 -1.63 16.43
CA ASP A 75 -18.18 -2.90 15.87
C ASP A 75 -17.06 -3.83 15.36
N GLY A 76 -15.79 -3.56 15.71
CA GLY A 76 -14.63 -4.37 15.32
C GLY A 76 -13.48 -3.50 14.82
N THR A 77 -12.98 -3.80 13.63
CA THR A 77 -11.83 -3.11 13.06
C THR A 77 -12.14 -2.64 11.64
N ARG A 78 -11.99 -1.34 11.40
CA ARG A 78 -12.11 -0.76 10.06
C ARG A 78 -10.79 -0.93 9.32
N VAL A 79 -10.86 -1.50 8.13
CA VAL A 79 -9.74 -1.63 7.21
C VAL A 79 -10.04 -0.78 5.99
N VAL A 80 -9.16 0.17 5.71
CA VAL A 80 -9.18 0.96 4.47
C VAL A 80 -8.06 0.46 3.58
N VAL A 81 -8.37 0.17 2.32
CA VAL A 81 -7.38 -0.18 1.31
C VAL A 81 -7.41 0.85 0.17
N VAL A 82 -6.24 1.40 -0.14
CA VAL A 82 -6.04 2.31 -1.26
C VAL A 82 -5.07 1.64 -2.23
N GLU A 83 -5.51 1.45 -3.47
CA GLU A 83 -4.65 1.00 -4.57
C GLU A 83 -4.41 2.14 -5.57
N SER A 84 -3.15 2.47 -5.79
CA SER A 84 -2.70 3.61 -6.59
C SER A 84 -1.89 3.16 -7.81
N ALA A 85 -2.33 3.55 -9.00
CA ALA A 85 -1.57 3.31 -10.22
C ALA A 85 -0.27 4.15 -10.28
N PRO A 86 0.83 3.63 -10.85
CA PRO A 86 2.07 4.38 -10.95
C PRO A 86 1.89 5.68 -11.73
N SER A 87 2.45 6.78 -11.19
CA SER A 87 2.38 8.08 -11.87
C SER A 87 3.29 8.08 -13.10
N ARG A 88 2.77 8.49 -14.27
CA ARG A 88 3.58 8.75 -15.47
C ARG A 88 4.30 10.12 -15.45
N VAL A 89 4.35 10.78 -14.29
CA VAL A 89 4.95 12.10 -14.17
C VAL A 89 6.47 11.98 -14.25
N ALA A 90 7.09 12.73 -15.16
CA ALA A 90 8.54 12.78 -15.32
C ALA A 90 9.18 13.66 -14.23
N TRP A 91 9.27 13.12 -13.02
CA TRP A 91 9.84 13.81 -11.85
C TRP A 91 11.31 14.19 -12.06
N GLY A 92 12.09 13.40 -12.79
CA GLY A 92 13.50 13.69 -13.07
C GLY A 92 13.72 15.06 -13.71
N PRO A 93 13.13 15.35 -14.88
CA PRO A 93 13.16 16.68 -15.49
C PRO A 93 12.63 17.79 -14.58
N MET A 94 11.58 17.53 -13.80
CA MET A 94 10.96 18.52 -12.92
C MET A 94 11.85 18.87 -11.71
N LEU A 95 12.44 17.87 -11.06
CA LEU A 95 13.40 18.04 -9.97
C LEU A 95 14.70 18.67 -10.46
N GLY A 96 15.16 18.32 -11.67
CA GLY A 96 16.28 19.01 -12.32
C GLY A 96 15.99 20.50 -12.54
N ALA A 97 14.79 20.84 -13.01
CA ALA A 97 14.35 22.23 -13.19
C ALA A 97 14.17 22.99 -11.85
N MET A 98 13.79 22.30 -10.77
CA MET A 98 13.74 22.85 -9.41
C MET A 98 15.15 23.12 -8.87
N ALA A 99 16.05 22.13 -8.94
CA ALA A 99 17.43 22.26 -8.48
C ALA A 99 18.16 23.43 -9.19
N ALA A 100 17.93 23.62 -10.49
CA ALA A 100 18.48 24.75 -11.25
C ALA A 100 17.94 26.14 -10.80
N ARG A 101 16.86 26.18 -10.02
CA ARG A 101 16.21 27.40 -9.53
C ARG A 101 16.44 27.68 -8.05
N VAL A 102 16.89 26.70 -7.27
CA VAL A 102 17.25 26.91 -5.86
C VAL A 102 18.67 27.48 -5.82
N PRO A 103 18.88 28.72 -5.32
CA PRO A 103 20.22 29.25 -5.17
C PRO A 103 21.00 28.39 -4.17
N ALA A 104 22.24 28.04 -4.51
CA ALA A 104 23.13 27.39 -3.56
C ALA A 104 23.34 28.33 -2.37
N PHE A 105 22.97 27.90 -1.16
CA PHE A 105 23.41 28.57 0.05
C PHE A 105 24.93 28.37 0.15
N ALA A 106 25.66 29.47 -0.01
CA ALA A 106 27.10 29.57 0.22
C ALA A 106 27.38 30.00 1.67
#